data_AF-A0A410DNH6-F1
#
_entry.id   AF-A0A410DNH6-F1
#
_cell.length_a   1.000
_cell.length_b   1.000
_cell.length_c   1.000
_cell.angle_alpha   90.00
_cell.angle_beta   90.00
_cell.angle_gamma   90.00
#
_symmetry.space_group_name_H-M   'P 1'
#
loop_
_entity.id
_entity.type
_entity.pdbx_description
1 polymer ?
#
loop_
_entity_poly.entity_id
_entity_poly.type
_entity_poly.pdbx_seq_one_letter_code
_entity_poly.pdbx_strand_id
1 'polypeptide(L)' 'MVWDKMRELNLDDKIEEHLKDVTQRDSNAVEEIVTDPELLMKVKEFIHAGMDPRTIGESLNLSVKQVNIIKDMLGKM' A
#
# COMPACT_ATOMS: atom_id res chain seq x y z
N MET A 1 -9.85 -15.40 10.74
CA MET A 1 -8.63 -14.67 11.13
C MET A 1 -8.04 -14.07 9.87
N VAL A 2 -8.08 -12.74 9.72
CA VAL A 2 -7.57 -12.03 8.53
C VAL A 2 -6.05 -12.21 8.38
N TRP A 3 -5.36 -12.38 9.52
CA TRP A 3 -3.95 -12.77 9.62
C TRP A 3 -3.58 -14.06 8.89
N ASP A 4 -4.46 -15.07 8.84
CA ASP A 4 -4.16 -16.33 8.13
C ASP A 4 -4.13 -16.13 6.60
N LYS A 5 -4.97 -15.22 6.07
CA LYS A 5 -5.02 -14.94 4.62
C LYS A 5 -3.87 -14.07 4.12
N MET A 6 -3.33 -13.17 4.95
CA MET A 6 -2.15 -12.39 4.58
C MET A 6 -0.88 -13.26 4.57
N ARG A 7 -0.79 -14.20 5.52
CA ARG A 7 0.28 -15.23 5.54
C ARG A 7 0.27 -16.14 4.32
N GLU A 8 -0.91 -16.49 3.81
CA GLU A 8 -1.04 -17.29 2.57
C GLU A 8 -0.50 -16.57 1.33
N LEU A 9 -0.36 -15.25 1.36
CA LEU A 9 0.04 -14.43 0.21
C LEU A 9 1.53 -14.03 0.20
N ASN A 10 2.35 -14.43 1.20
CA ASN A 10 3.77 -14.03 1.32
C ASN A 10 3.98 -12.51 1.17
N LEU A 11 3.00 -11.73 1.65
CA LEU A 11 2.98 -10.29 1.46
C LEU A 11 3.93 -9.57 2.40
N ASP A 12 4.03 -10.05 3.64
CA ASP A 12 4.80 -9.43 4.71
C ASP A 12 6.28 -9.31 4.33
N ASP A 13 6.90 -10.39 3.83
CA ASP A 13 8.32 -10.40 3.44
C ASP A 13 8.62 -9.44 2.27
N LYS A 14 7.73 -9.35 1.27
CA LYS A 14 7.91 -8.45 0.12
C LYS A 14 7.71 -6.98 0.49
N ILE A 15 6.78 -6.73 1.41
CA ILE A 15 6.53 -5.40 1.97
C ILE A 15 7.78 -4.94 2.72
N GLU A 16 8.34 -5.79 3.59
CA GLU A 16 9.49 -5.46 4.42
C GLU A 16 10.76 -5.15 3.58
N GLU A 17 10.97 -5.84 2.46
CA GLU A 17 12.06 -5.52 1.53
C GLU A 17 11.85 -4.19 0.79
N HIS A 18 10.64 -3.88 0.34
CA HIS A 18 10.36 -2.63 -0.38
C HIS A 18 10.38 -1.39 0.52
N LEU A 19 10.03 -1.55 1.79
CA LEU A 19 10.05 -0.46 2.77
C LEU A 19 11.47 0.02 3.11
N LYS A 20 12.50 -0.83 2.94
CA LYS A 20 13.90 -0.46 3.21
C LYS A 20 14.46 0.63 2.29
N ASP A 21 13.95 0.75 1.07
CA ASP A 21 14.35 1.79 0.10
C ASP A 21 13.53 3.09 0.24
N VAL A 22 12.47 3.07 1.05
CA VAL A 22 11.58 4.21 1.26
C VAL A 22 12.09 5.02 2.45
N THR A 23 12.16 6.35 2.30
CA THR A 23 12.48 7.26 3.41
C THR A 23 11.64 6.91 4.65
N GLN A 24 12.23 6.78 5.85
CA GLN A 24 11.55 6.31 7.08
C GLN A 24 10.14 6.90 7.31
N ARG A 25 9.94 8.19 6.98
CA ARG A 25 8.64 8.88 7.09
C ARG A 25 7.58 8.37 6.11
N ASP A 26 7.97 8.02 4.89
CA ASP A 26 7.10 7.41 3.89
C ASP A 26 6.89 5.92 4.19
N SER A 27 7.87 5.25 4.80
CA SER A 27 7.80 3.83 5.16
C SER A 27 6.65 3.55 6.13
N ASN A 28 6.51 4.33 7.21
CA ASN A 28 5.48 4.07 8.23
C ASN A 28 4.05 4.21 7.67
N ALA A 29 3.80 5.25 6.86
CA ALA A 29 2.48 5.48 6.27
C ALA A 29 2.13 4.42 5.21
N VAL A 30 3.13 3.98 4.42
CA VAL A 30 2.94 2.88 3.47
C VAL A 30 2.68 1.58 4.23
N GLU A 31 3.47 1.29 5.26
CA GLU A 31 3.34 0.11 6.11
C GLU A 31 1.95 0.02 6.75
N GLU A 32 1.44 1.12 7.32
CA GLU A 32 0.09 1.18 7.88
C GLU A 32 -0.99 0.83 6.85
N ILE A 33 -0.87 1.32 5.62
CA ILE A 33 -1.84 1.04 4.56
C ILE A 33 -1.75 -0.39 4.04
N VAL A 34 -0.54 -0.95 3.89
CA VAL A 34 -0.36 -2.32 3.35
C VAL A 34 -0.62 -3.39 4.41
N THR A 35 -0.43 -3.07 5.69
CA THR A 35 -0.76 -3.95 6.82
C THR A 35 -2.24 -3.88 7.22
N ASP A 36 -2.96 -2.82 6.82
CA ASP A 36 -4.41 -2.73 6.95
C ASP A 36 -5.13 -3.23 5.66
N PRO A 37 -5.78 -4.40 5.70
CA PRO A 37 -6.47 -4.95 4.53
C PRO A 37 -7.61 -4.07 4.00
N GLU A 38 -8.29 -3.30 4.86
CA GLU A 38 -9.38 -2.42 4.42
C GLU A 38 -8.84 -1.23 3.64
N LEU A 39 -7.72 -0.64 4.11
CA LEU A 39 -7.07 0.47 3.42
C LEU A 39 -6.40 -0.01 2.13
N LEU A 40 -5.73 -1.16 2.15
CA LEU A 40 -5.14 -1.75 0.96
C LEU A 40 -6.20 -2.06 -0.12
N MET A 41 -7.36 -2.59 0.28
CA MET A 41 -8.48 -2.80 -0.64
C MET A 41 -9.01 -1.49 -1.22
N LYS A 42 -9.18 -0.44 -0.41
CA LYS A 42 -9.57 0.89 -0.90
C LYS A 42 -8.58 1.45 -1.91
N VAL A 43 -7.27 1.36 -1.64
CA VAL A 43 -6.24 1.80 -2.61
C VAL A 43 -6.36 1.00 -3.91
N LYS A 44 -6.55 -0.32 -3.82
CA LYS A 44 -6.74 -1.18 -5.00
C LYS A 44 -7.98 -0.80 -5.80
N GLU A 45 -9.10 -0.52 -5.14
CA GLU A 45 -10.34 -0.06 -5.79
C GLU A 45 -10.13 1.27 -6.49
N PHE A 46 -9.48 2.24 -5.84
CA PHE A 46 -9.21 3.53 -6.45
C PHE A 46 -8.27 3.42 -7.67
N ILE A 47 -7.26 2.57 -7.61
CA ILE A 47 -6.39 2.27 -8.75
C ILE A 47 -7.20 1.64 -9.89
N HIS A 48 -8.07 0.68 -9.58
CA HIS A 48 -8.90 -0.01 -10.57
C HIS A 48 -9.95 0.91 -11.21
N ALA A 49 -10.45 1.88 -10.44
CA ALA A 49 -11.32 2.96 -10.93
C ALA A 49 -10.57 4.01 -11.78
N GLY A 50 -9.25 3.90 -11.93
CA GLY A 50 -8.44 4.83 -12.72
C GLY A 50 -8.22 6.18 -12.03
N MET A 51 -8.34 6.26 -10.70
CA MET A 51 -8.10 7.50 -9.96
C MET A 51 -6.63 7.93 -10.02
N ASP A 52 -6.41 9.25 -10.07
CA ASP A 52 -5.07 9.84 -10.01
C ASP A 52 -4.45 9.64 -8.61
N PRO A 53 -3.15 9.36 -8.50
CA PRO A 53 -2.46 9.20 -7.22
C PRO A 53 -2.63 10.38 -6.24
N ARG A 54 -2.86 11.60 -6.73
CA ARG A 54 -3.20 12.76 -5.89
C ARG A 54 -4.53 12.59 -5.20
N THR A 55 -5.56 12.18 -5.94
CA THR A 55 -6.92 11.98 -5.40
C THR A 55 -6.95 10.85 -4.37
N ILE A 56 -6.20 9.78 -4.63
CA ILE A 56 -6.01 8.68 -3.66
C ILE A 56 -5.30 9.19 -2.41
N GLY A 57 -4.25 10.00 -2.61
CA GLY A 57 -3.49 10.61 -1.53
C GLY A 57 -4.36 11.51 -0.65
N GLU A 58 -5.16 12.38 -1.24
CA GLU A 58 -6.10 13.25 -0.51
C GLU A 58 -7.15 12.43 0.26
N SER A 59 -7.65 11.35 -0.33
CA SER A 59 -8.69 10.50 0.30
C SER A 59 -8.17 9.69 1.48
N LEU A 60 -6.89 9.32 1.47
CA LEU A 60 -6.25 8.46 2.47
C LEU A 60 -5.21 9.20 3.32
N ASN A 61 -5.12 10.52 3.18
CA ASN A 61 -4.10 11.36 3.82
C ASN A 61 -2.66 10.88 3.54
N LEU A 62 -2.41 10.42 2.33
CA LEU A 62 -1.11 9.97 1.83
C LEU A 62 -0.51 11.00 0.86
N SER A 63 0.81 11.01 0.76
CA SER A 63 1.50 11.74 -0.30
C SER A 63 1.40 10.99 -1.62
N VAL A 64 1.46 11.72 -2.74
CA VAL A 64 1.52 11.14 -4.10
C VAL A 64 2.62 10.08 -4.22
N LYS A 65 3.76 10.32 -3.56
CA LYS A 65 4.90 9.40 -3.55
C LYS A 65 4.56 8.09 -2.83
N GLN A 66 3.90 8.15 -1.67
CA GLN A 66 3.44 6.97 -0.92
C GLN A 66 2.42 6.15 -1.72
N VAL A 67 1.46 6.82 -2.37
CA VAL A 67 0.48 6.15 -3.23
C VAL A 67 1.15 5.44 -4.40
N ASN A 68 2.15 6.06 -5.04
CA ASN A 68 2.90 5.43 -6.12
C ASN A 68 3.68 4.20 -5.65
N ILE A 69 4.27 4.24 -4.44
CA ILE A 69 4.93 3.07 -3.85
C ILE A 69 3.93 1.93 -3.65
N ILE A 70 2.77 2.21 -3.04
CA ILE A 70 1.73 1.20 -2.80
C ILE A 70 1.20 0.64 -4.13
N LYS A 71 1.01 1.51 -5.13
CA LYS A 71 0.61 1.11 -6.48
C LYS A 71 1.65 0.19 -7.15
N ASP A 72 2.93 0.52 -7.04
CA ASP A 72 4.02 -0.31 -7.56
C ASP A 72 4.10 -1.67 -6.86
N MET A 73 3.84 -1.70 -5.55
CA MET A 73 3.75 -2.93 -4.76
C MET A 73 2.56 -3.79 -5.21
N LEU A 74 1.37 -3.20 -5.34
CA LEU A 74 0.16 -3.87 -5.79
C LEU A 74 0.25 -4.36 -7.25
N GLY A 75 0.99 -3.66 -8.12
CA GLY A 75 1.19 -4.07 -9.52
C GLY A 75 2.19 -5.21 -9.70
N LYS A 76 3.02 -5.51 -8.70
CA LYS A 76 4.00 -6.60 -8.69
C LYS A 76 3.52 -7.85 -7.91
N MET A 77 2.33 -7.79 -7.33
CA MET A 77 1.65 -8.93 -6.69
C MET A 77 0.74 -9.65 -7.67
#